data_AF-A0A937I4K4-F1
#
_entry.id   AF-A0A937I4K4-F1
#
_cell.length_a   1.000
_cell.length_b   1.000
_cell.length_c   1.000
_cell.angle_alpha   90.00
_cell.angle_beta   90.00
_cell.angle_gamma   90.00
#
_symmetry.space_group_name_H-M   'P 1'
#
loop_
_entity.id
_entity.type
_entity.pdbx_description
1 polymer ?
#
loop_
_entity_poly.entity_id
_entity_poly.type
_entity_poly.pdbx_seq_one_letter_code
_entity_poly.pdbx_strand_id
1 'polypeptide(L)'
;MKLDSQIHSPILPNPEQSSVLELGLTPCSKANWLAIDADFAHFHDHKLQQFESHPDEVFAALPQSDAAQEEFSQVLLEDLLTNHADRYFREGNLLHQHSGIEWYLDAPDLAASSLWIPEDICLLQQLGDEHILTAASVCSPSNWQLKHKIGRNLNVIHGPVPGYKASLQERVNRMLSQMNDQKLILRFNWSIQQGNELCWRPDLYPPDSNDGLYWRVERQTLRRLPLTRAIVFGIRIYLESFAQLEKRIPAFRQQVRKLIDNLDAKQRDYKGLDSILTLL
;
A
#
# COMPACT_ATOMS: atom_id res chain seq x y z
N MET A 1 -5.98 8.69 11.54
CA MET A 1 -7.00 9.62 11.00
C MET A 1 -8.04 8.89 10.15
N LYS A 2 -9.23 9.51 9.98
CA LYS A 2 -10.26 9.12 9.01
C LYS A 2 -9.99 9.82 7.66
N LEU A 3 -10.28 9.16 6.54
CA LEU A 3 -10.14 9.71 5.18
C LEU A 3 -11.51 9.83 4.50
N ASP A 4 -11.96 11.07 4.29
CA ASP A 4 -13.15 11.40 3.50
C ASP A 4 -12.75 11.91 2.12
N SER A 5 -12.15 11.02 1.34
CA SER A 5 -11.61 11.34 0.02
C SER A 5 -12.71 11.75 -0.97
N GLN A 6 -12.38 12.70 -1.83
CA GLN A 6 -13.16 13.01 -3.04
C GLN A 6 -12.65 12.25 -4.26
N ILE A 7 -11.58 11.46 -4.11
CA ILE A 7 -10.96 10.69 -5.17
C ILE A 7 -11.69 9.36 -5.32
N HIS A 8 -12.17 9.10 -6.53
CA HIS A 8 -12.83 7.82 -6.83
C HIS A 8 -11.84 6.66 -6.81
N SER A 9 -12.33 5.50 -6.36
CA SER A 9 -11.57 4.26 -6.36
C SER A 9 -11.08 3.92 -7.77
N PRO A 10 -9.78 3.59 -7.94
CA PRO A 10 -9.19 3.31 -9.25
C PRO A 10 -9.62 1.96 -9.82
N ILE A 11 -10.17 1.07 -8.98
CA ILE A 11 -10.81 -0.17 -9.38
C ILE A 11 -12.16 -0.33 -8.68
N LEU A 12 -13.07 -1.03 -9.35
CA LEU A 12 -14.39 -1.37 -8.88
C LEU A 12 -14.49 -2.87 -8.61
N PRO A 13 -15.44 -3.33 -7.78
CA PRO A 13 -15.71 -4.77 -7.65
C PRO A 13 -16.01 -5.37 -9.02
N ASN A 14 -15.40 -6.51 -9.32
CA ASN A 14 -15.74 -7.31 -10.48
C ASN A 14 -16.70 -8.44 -10.03
N PRO A 15 -17.99 -8.40 -10.39
CA PRO A 15 -18.96 -9.41 -9.96
C PRO A 15 -18.64 -10.83 -10.43
N GLU A 16 -17.80 -10.97 -11.46
CA GLU A 16 -17.38 -12.27 -12.01
C GLU A 16 -16.06 -12.79 -11.42
N GLN A 17 -15.41 -12.01 -10.53
CA GLN A 17 -14.20 -12.48 -9.87
C GLN A 17 -14.54 -13.66 -8.95
N SER A 18 -13.80 -14.74 -9.12
CA SER A 18 -13.98 -16.02 -8.39
C SER A 18 -12.79 -16.38 -7.50
N SER A 19 -11.76 -15.54 -7.46
CA SER A 19 -10.59 -15.75 -6.62
C SER A 19 -9.96 -14.45 -6.17
N VAL A 20 -9.50 -14.39 -4.92
CA VAL A 20 -8.67 -13.30 -4.40
C VAL A 20 -7.19 -13.48 -4.73
N LEU A 21 -6.81 -14.61 -5.33
CA LEU A 21 -5.43 -14.97 -5.69
C LEU A 21 -5.05 -14.47 -7.10
N GLU A 22 -5.38 -13.23 -7.41
CA GLU A 22 -5.01 -12.61 -8.68
C GLU A 22 -3.75 -11.77 -8.49
N LEU A 23 -2.72 -12.07 -9.30
CA LEU A 23 -1.52 -11.23 -9.32
C LEU A 23 -1.84 -9.85 -9.91
N GLY A 24 -2.67 -9.80 -10.95
CA GLY A 24 -3.16 -8.53 -11.53
C GLY A 24 -2.06 -7.57 -11.96
N LEU A 25 -0.89 -8.10 -12.36
CA LEU A 25 0.30 -7.30 -12.64
C LEU A 25 0.16 -6.64 -14.01
N THR A 26 0.26 -5.32 -14.03
CA THR A 26 0.32 -4.52 -15.25
C THR A 26 1.63 -3.71 -15.27
N PRO A 27 2.29 -3.58 -16.44
CA PRO A 27 3.37 -2.62 -16.58
C PRO A 27 2.87 -1.20 -16.31
N CYS A 28 3.67 -0.39 -15.64
CA CYS A 28 3.36 1.01 -15.36
C CYS A 28 4.50 1.91 -15.81
N SER A 29 4.17 3.11 -16.31
CA SER A 29 5.16 4.11 -16.71
C SER A 29 5.80 4.75 -15.48
N LYS A 30 7.00 5.34 -15.66
CA LYS A 30 7.69 6.09 -14.60
C LYS A 30 6.84 7.25 -14.06
N ALA A 31 6.18 7.99 -14.94
CA ALA A 31 5.28 9.09 -14.57
C ALA A 31 4.07 8.64 -13.71
N ASN A 32 3.75 7.35 -13.72
CA ASN A 32 2.70 6.77 -12.89
C ASN A 32 3.29 5.93 -11.76
N TRP A 33 4.55 6.11 -11.36
CA TRP A 33 5.08 5.37 -10.22
C TRP A 33 4.31 5.73 -8.95
N LEU A 34 4.25 7.02 -8.62
CA LEU A 34 3.64 7.52 -7.40
C LEU A 34 2.28 8.15 -7.69
N ALA A 35 1.33 7.95 -6.79
CA ALA A 35 0.02 8.57 -6.84
C ALA A 35 -0.08 9.76 -5.88
N ILE A 36 0.40 10.93 -6.34
CA ILE A 36 0.37 12.18 -5.57
C ILE A 36 -0.81 13.02 -6.03
N ASP A 37 -1.81 13.16 -5.16
CA ASP A 37 -3.11 13.71 -5.48
C ASP A 37 -3.61 14.69 -4.40
N ALA A 38 -4.90 15.05 -4.45
CA ALA A 38 -5.50 16.03 -3.55
C ALA A 38 -5.53 15.56 -2.07
N ASP A 39 -5.39 14.27 -1.81
CA ASP A 39 -5.36 13.75 -0.43
C ASP A 39 -3.96 13.84 0.20
N PHE A 40 -2.94 14.32 -0.52
CA PHE A 40 -1.55 14.34 -0.05
C PHE A 40 -1.39 14.86 1.38
N ALA A 41 -1.95 16.02 1.70
CA ALA A 41 -1.84 16.63 3.02
C ALA A 41 -2.46 15.75 4.12
N HIS A 42 -3.59 15.09 3.84
CA HIS A 42 -4.21 14.16 4.80
C HIS A 42 -3.32 12.94 5.07
N PHE A 43 -2.67 12.39 4.04
CA PHE A 43 -1.73 11.29 4.23
C PHE A 43 -0.48 11.72 4.99
N HIS A 44 0.03 12.92 4.71
CA HIS A 44 1.19 13.48 5.42
C HIS A 44 0.88 13.69 6.92
N ASP A 45 -0.23 14.36 7.25
CA ASP A 45 -0.67 14.56 8.64
C ASP A 45 -0.91 13.22 9.35
N HIS A 46 -1.52 12.25 8.66
CA HIS A 46 -1.76 10.92 9.21
C HIS A 46 -0.44 10.20 9.52
N LYS A 47 0.54 10.26 8.63
CA LYS A 47 1.87 9.68 8.87
C LYS A 47 2.55 10.34 10.05
N LEU A 48 2.56 11.68 10.14
CA LEU A 48 3.12 12.39 11.30
C LEU A 48 2.47 11.93 12.61
N GLN A 49 1.13 11.87 12.65
CA GLN A 49 0.41 11.38 13.82
C GLN A 49 0.81 9.94 14.19
N GLN A 50 0.93 9.06 13.19
CA GLN A 50 1.30 7.67 13.40
C GLN A 50 2.74 7.53 13.92
N PHE A 51 3.70 8.27 13.34
CA PHE A 51 5.09 8.30 13.80
C PHE A 51 5.21 8.85 15.23
N GLU A 52 4.41 9.86 15.58
CA GLU A 52 4.40 10.43 16.94
C GLU A 52 3.79 9.46 17.95
N SER A 53 2.67 8.83 17.61
CA SER A 53 1.88 8.04 18.56
C SER A 53 2.32 6.57 18.66
N HIS A 54 2.81 5.98 17.57
CA HIS A 54 3.11 4.54 17.47
C HIS A 54 4.36 4.24 16.63
N PRO A 55 5.52 4.88 16.90
CA PRO A 55 6.72 4.78 16.06
C PRO A 55 7.15 3.33 15.78
N ASP A 56 7.13 2.47 16.81
CA ASP A 56 7.54 1.06 16.71
C ASP A 56 6.53 0.17 15.95
N GLU A 57 5.30 0.63 15.75
CA GLU A 57 4.29 -0.11 14.97
C GLU A 57 4.35 0.23 13.48
N VAL A 58 4.77 1.45 13.15
CA VAL A 58 4.66 2.00 11.80
C VAL A 58 6.00 2.08 11.08
N PHE A 59 7.11 1.99 11.80
CA PHE A 59 8.44 1.92 11.19
C PHE A 59 9.29 0.82 11.81
N ALA A 60 9.98 0.08 10.94
CA ALA A 60 10.99 -0.87 11.35
C ALA A 60 12.03 -1.03 10.24
N ALA A 61 13.30 -1.09 10.64
CA ALA A 61 14.41 -1.32 9.74
C ALA A 61 15.45 -2.26 10.36
N LEU A 62 16.06 -3.10 9.54
CA LEU A 62 17.18 -3.96 9.90
C LEU A 62 18.49 -3.33 9.42
N PRO A 63 19.63 -3.55 10.10
CA PRO A 63 20.90 -2.89 9.73
C PRO A 63 21.34 -3.10 8.28
N GLN A 64 21.03 -4.26 7.68
CA GLN A 64 21.36 -4.51 6.27
C GLN A 64 20.57 -3.66 5.25
N SER A 65 19.56 -2.91 5.71
CA SER A 65 18.72 -2.07 4.85
C SER A 65 19.27 -0.68 4.60
N ASP A 66 20.29 -0.22 5.35
CA ASP A 66 20.77 1.16 5.34
C ASP A 66 21.06 1.68 3.92
N ALA A 67 21.83 0.92 3.13
CA ALA A 67 22.15 1.29 1.74
C ALA A 67 20.90 1.34 0.83
N ALA A 68 19.91 0.48 1.06
CA ALA A 68 18.68 0.46 0.27
C ALA A 68 17.75 1.62 0.63
N GLN A 69 17.77 2.07 1.90
CA GLN A 69 17.03 3.25 2.35
C GLN A 69 17.63 4.54 1.75
N GLU A 70 18.96 4.67 1.78
CA GLU A 70 19.66 5.80 1.18
C GLU A 70 19.43 5.87 -0.34
N GLU A 71 19.55 4.74 -1.03
CA GLU A 71 19.29 4.71 -2.47
C GLU A 71 17.81 5.01 -2.77
N PHE A 72 16.88 4.48 -1.97
CA PHE A 72 15.46 4.77 -2.14
C PHE A 72 15.19 6.27 -2.04
N SER A 73 15.74 6.97 -1.04
CA SER A 73 15.49 8.40 -0.87
C SER A 73 16.08 9.23 -2.02
N GLN A 74 17.23 8.84 -2.58
CA GLN A 74 17.80 9.47 -3.76
C GLN A 74 16.94 9.26 -5.02
N VAL A 75 16.53 8.02 -5.28
CA VAL A 75 15.67 7.68 -6.43
C VAL A 75 14.30 8.35 -6.30
N LEU A 76 13.75 8.42 -5.09
CA LEU A 76 12.50 9.11 -4.81
C LEU A 76 12.66 10.62 -5.07
N LEU A 77 13.69 11.25 -4.55
CA LEU A 77 13.94 12.69 -4.76
C LEU A 77 14.07 13.03 -6.25
N GLU A 78 14.82 12.24 -7.02
CA GLU A 78 14.95 12.43 -8.48
C GLU A 78 13.58 12.33 -9.18
N ASP A 79 12.77 11.34 -8.80
CA ASP A 79 11.45 11.14 -9.38
C ASP A 79 10.48 12.28 -9.04
N LEU A 80 10.48 12.74 -7.79
CA LEU A 80 9.66 13.87 -7.35
C LEU A 80 10.02 15.15 -8.11
N LEU A 81 11.31 15.42 -8.31
CA LEU A 81 11.78 16.62 -9.02
C LEU A 81 11.64 16.54 -10.55
N THR A 82 11.47 15.34 -11.11
CA THR A 82 11.38 15.13 -12.56
C THR A 82 9.94 14.88 -13.02
N ASN A 83 9.28 13.87 -12.43
CA ASN A 83 7.95 13.42 -12.83
C ASN A 83 6.82 14.10 -12.06
N HIS A 84 7.14 14.79 -10.97
CA HIS A 84 6.19 15.54 -10.14
C HIS A 84 6.65 16.99 -9.91
N ALA A 85 7.38 17.56 -10.87
CA ALA A 85 7.92 18.93 -10.79
C ALA A 85 6.85 20.02 -10.70
N ASP A 86 5.60 19.70 -11.07
CA ASP A 86 4.41 20.54 -10.87
C ASP A 86 4.00 20.64 -9.39
N ARG A 87 4.51 19.74 -8.54
CA ARG A 87 4.14 19.59 -7.13
C ARG A 87 5.32 19.71 -6.18
N TYR A 88 6.52 19.45 -6.66
CA TYR A 88 7.74 19.51 -5.87
C TYR A 88 8.79 20.39 -6.51
N PHE A 89 9.55 21.07 -5.66
CA PHE A 89 10.77 21.76 -6.06
C PHE A 89 11.80 21.67 -4.92
N ARG A 90 13.06 21.94 -5.25
CA ARG A 90 14.15 21.90 -4.29
C ARG A 90 14.78 23.28 -4.15
N GLU A 91 15.00 23.72 -2.92
CA GLU A 91 15.77 24.92 -2.60
C GLU A 91 16.91 24.56 -1.65
N GLY A 92 18.14 24.54 -2.17
CA GLY A 92 19.32 24.14 -1.40
C GLY A 92 19.19 22.72 -0.83
N ASN A 93 19.03 22.61 0.49
CA ASN A 93 18.89 21.34 1.20
C ASN A 93 17.45 21.02 1.63
N LEU A 94 16.47 21.79 1.15
CA LEU A 94 15.06 21.57 1.40
C LEU A 94 14.37 21.04 0.15
N LEU A 95 13.55 20.01 0.34
CA LEU A 95 12.52 19.61 -0.61
C LEU A 95 11.22 20.28 -0.18
N HIS A 96 10.56 20.97 -1.11
CA HIS A 96 9.28 21.62 -0.88
C HIS A 96 8.19 20.93 -1.69
N GLN A 97 7.02 20.82 -1.08
CA GLN A 97 5.75 20.56 -1.73
C GLN A 97 5.00 21.89 -1.88
N HIS A 98 4.36 22.13 -3.02
CA HIS A 98 3.64 23.39 -3.32
C HIS A 98 2.52 23.78 -2.33
N SER A 99 2.08 22.87 -1.46
CA SER A 99 1.15 23.10 -0.35
C SER A 99 1.80 23.78 0.85
N GLY A 100 3.12 24.04 0.79
CA GLY A 100 3.89 24.69 1.86
C GLY A 100 4.52 23.72 2.87
N ILE A 101 4.53 22.42 2.58
CA ILE A 101 5.21 21.42 3.40
C ILE A 101 6.65 21.29 2.90
N GLU A 102 7.62 21.20 3.82
CA GLU A 102 9.03 21.09 3.47
C GLU A 102 9.76 20.08 4.35
N TRP A 103 10.85 19.50 3.81
CA TRP A 103 11.69 18.53 4.50
C TRP A 103 13.16 18.79 4.22
N TYR A 104 13.99 18.62 5.24
CA TYR A 104 15.44 18.57 5.07
C TYR A 104 15.89 17.29 4.37
N LEU A 105 16.89 17.42 3.50
CA LEU A 105 17.45 16.34 2.69
C LEU A 105 18.72 15.71 3.30
N ASP A 106 19.04 15.99 4.56
CA ASP A 106 20.22 15.46 5.25
C ASP A 106 20.07 13.96 5.53
N ALA A 107 20.67 13.12 4.67
CA ALA A 107 20.75 11.65 4.80
C ALA A 107 19.44 11.00 5.28
N PRO A 108 18.31 11.22 4.58
CA PRO A 108 17.02 10.75 5.05
C PRO A 108 16.95 9.23 4.96
N ASP A 109 16.61 8.62 6.09
CA ASP A 109 16.22 7.21 6.16
C ASP A 109 14.84 7.00 5.51
N LEU A 110 14.34 5.76 5.56
CA LEU A 110 13.03 5.45 5.01
C LEU A 110 11.89 6.13 5.79
N ALA A 111 12.02 6.34 7.10
CA ALA A 111 10.98 7.04 7.87
C ALA A 111 10.81 8.47 7.37
N ALA A 112 11.92 9.23 7.29
CA ALA A 112 11.93 10.61 6.83
C ALA A 112 11.47 10.74 5.37
N SER A 113 12.05 9.95 4.46
CA SER A 113 11.70 10.01 3.04
C SER A 113 10.28 9.51 2.74
N SER A 114 9.71 8.64 3.58
CA SER A 114 8.32 8.21 3.43
C SER A 114 7.31 9.34 3.66
N LEU A 115 7.68 10.42 4.36
CA LEU A 115 6.81 11.59 4.56
C LEU A 115 6.62 12.41 3.28
N TRP A 116 7.49 12.26 2.29
CA TRP A 116 7.44 13.05 1.04
C TRP A 116 6.33 12.57 0.09
N ILE A 117 5.70 11.45 0.39
CA ILE A 117 4.72 10.78 -0.47
C ILE A 117 3.54 10.23 0.34
N PRO A 118 2.38 10.00 -0.29
CA PRO A 118 1.24 9.42 0.41
C PRO A 118 1.33 7.89 0.59
N GLU A 119 2.10 7.19 -0.25
CA GLU A 119 2.19 5.72 -0.20
C GLU A 119 2.96 5.23 1.03
N ASP A 120 2.50 4.15 1.65
CA ASP A 120 3.36 3.35 2.56
C ASP A 120 4.41 2.61 1.74
N ILE A 121 5.60 2.40 2.31
CA ILE A 121 6.74 1.81 1.58
C ILE A 121 7.30 0.62 2.35
N CYS A 122 7.57 -0.46 1.62
CA CYS A 122 8.28 -1.64 2.09
C CYS A 122 9.50 -1.89 1.19
N LEU A 123 10.67 -2.13 1.78
CA LEU A 123 11.89 -2.52 1.08
C LEU A 123 12.14 -4.02 1.25
N LEU A 124 12.13 -4.74 0.13
CA LEU A 124 12.45 -6.16 0.08
C LEU A 124 13.87 -6.34 -0.49
N GLN A 125 14.77 -6.93 0.29
CA GLN A 125 16.12 -7.26 -0.17
C GLN A 125 16.26 -8.76 -0.39
N GLN A 126 16.99 -9.14 -1.44
CA GLN A 126 17.35 -10.53 -1.68
C GLN A 126 18.51 -10.90 -0.74
N LEU A 127 18.24 -11.79 0.22
CA LEU A 127 19.23 -12.34 1.15
C LEU A 127 19.29 -13.86 0.92
N GLY A 128 20.34 -14.32 0.24
CA GLY A 128 20.39 -15.68 -0.29
C GLY A 128 19.34 -15.89 -1.39
N ASP A 129 18.56 -16.96 -1.28
CA ASP A 129 17.52 -17.31 -2.26
C ASP A 129 16.14 -16.70 -1.95
N GLU A 130 16.04 -15.90 -0.88
CA GLU A 130 14.77 -15.36 -0.40
C GLU A 130 14.75 -13.82 -0.44
N HIS A 131 13.56 -13.27 -0.72
CA HIS A 131 13.29 -11.84 -0.54
C HIS A 131 12.77 -11.61 0.87
N ILE A 132 13.49 -10.80 1.64
CA ILE A 132 13.20 -10.47 3.04
C ILE A 132 12.74 -9.03 3.15
N LEU A 133 11.69 -8.77 3.94
CA LEU A 133 11.30 -7.40 4.31
C LEU A 133 12.31 -6.84 5.30
N THR A 134 13.15 -5.92 4.86
CA THR A 134 14.27 -5.41 5.66
C THR A 134 14.07 -4.01 6.19
N ALA A 135 13.22 -3.20 5.55
CA ALA A 135 12.74 -1.94 6.11
C ALA A 135 11.32 -1.65 5.64
N ALA A 136 10.52 -0.94 6.45
CA ALA A 136 9.21 -0.46 6.04
C ALA A 136 8.77 0.76 6.84
N SER A 137 7.98 1.62 6.19
CA SER A 137 7.14 2.67 6.77
C SER A 137 5.69 2.37 6.38
N VAL A 138 4.86 2.01 7.34
CA VAL A 138 3.49 1.51 7.14
C VAL A 138 2.56 2.19 8.12
N CYS A 139 1.97 3.31 7.71
CA CYS A 139 1.06 4.09 8.54
C CYS A 139 -0.42 3.76 8.25
N SER A 140 -0.73 3.17 7.10
CA SER A 140 -2.10 2.86 6.65
C SER A 140 -2.29 1.36 6.36
N PRO A 141 -1.99 0.46 7.30
CA PRO A 141 -2.11 -0.98 7.07
C PRO A 141 -3.57 -1.39 6.81
N SER A 142 -3.74 -2.45 6.02
CA SER A 142 -5.05 -3.10 5.78
C SER A 142 -5.16 -4.37 6.60
N ASN A 143 -5.38 -4.21 7.91
CA ASN A 143 -5.57 -5.32 8.86
C ASN A 143 -4.34 -6.25 8.99
N TRP A 144 -3.13 -5.68 9.07
CA TRP A 144 -1.91 -6.41 9.39
C TRP A 144 -0.92 -5.54 10.19
N GLN A 145 0.06 -6.20 10.82
CA GLN A 145 1.03 -5.58 11.73
C GLN A 145 2.45 -5.71 11.20
N LEU A 146 3.18 -4.59 11.07
CA LEU A 146 4.56 -4.58 10.58
C LEU A 146 5.50 -5.46 11.41
N LYS A 147 5.37 -5.41 12.74
CA LYS A 147 6.19 -6.21 13.67
C LYS A 147 6.13 -7.73 13.42
N HIS A 148 5.05 -8.22 12.81
CA HIS A 148 4.91 -9.64 12.45
C HIS A 148 5.54 -10.00 11.10
N LYS A 149 5.90 -8.99 10.29
CA LYS A 149 6.37 -9.15 8.90
C LYS A 149 7.83 -8.76 8.72
N ILE A 150 8.34 -7.77 9.48
CA ILE A 150 9.73 -7.33 9.39
C ILE A 150 10.70 -8.50 9.64
N GLY A 151 11.75 -8.60 8.84
CA GLY A 151 12.75 -9.67 8.87
C GLY A 151 12.26 -11.04 8.39
N ARG A 152 11.04 -11.13 7.86
CA ARG A 152 10.49 -12.39 7.32
C ARG A 152 10.57 -12.41 5.80
N ASN A 153 10.66 -13.62 5.25
CA ASN A 153 10.54 -13.85 3.83
C ASN A 153 9.08 -13.75 3.35
N LEU A 154 8.90 -13.61 2.03
CA LEU A 154 7.57 -13.52 1.42
C LEU A 154 6.67 -14.72 1.70
N ASN A 155 7.23 -15.92 1.89
CA ASN A 155 6.46 -17.13 2.17
C ASN A 155 5.78 -17.03 3.54
N VAL A 156 6.50 -16.55 4.56
CA VAL A 156 5.97 -16.32 5.90
C VAL A 156 5.00 -15.15 5.89
N ILE A 157 5.34 -14.06 5.20
CA ILE A 157 4.48 -12.87 5.09
C ILE A 157 3.12 -13.23 4.49
N HIS A 158 3.09 -14.03 3.42
CA HIS A 158 1.87 -14.43 2.72
C HIS A 158 1.31 -15.78 3.17
N GLY A 159 1.90 -16.44 4.16
CA GLY A 159 1.42 -17.72 4.70
C GLY A 159 -0.08 -17.76 5.07
N PRO A 160 -0.66 -16.68 5.62
CA PRO A 160 -2.10 -16.62 5.91
C PRO A 160 -3.01 -16.59 4.67
N VAL A 161 -2.49 -16.27 3.48
CA VAL A 161 -3.29 -16.13 2.26
C VAL A 161 -3.70 -17.52 1.75
N PRO A 162 -5.00 -17.86 1.72
CA PRO A 162 -5.46 -19.19 1.32
C PRO A 162 -4.99 -19.54 -0.09
N GLY A 163 -4.29 -20.66 -0.27
CA GLY A 163 -3.83 -21.11 -1.59
C GLY A 163 -2.58 -20.42 -2.15
N TYR A 164 -2.00 -19.43 -1.46
CA TYR A 164 -0.80 -18.72 -1.94
C TYR A 164 0.39 -19.66 -2.18
N LYS A 165 0.70 -20.53 -1.21
CA LYS A 165 1.82 -21.48 -1.29
C LYS A 165 1.72 -22.39 -2.51
N ALA A 166 0.52 -22.87 -2.82
CA ALA A 166 0.28 -23.79 -3.92
C ALA A 166 0.24 -23.10 -5.29
N SER A 167 -0.31 -21.88 -5.37
CA SER A 167 -0.68 -21.27 -6.65
C SER A 167 0.19 -20.08 -7.06
N LEU A 168 0.74 -19.33 -6.10
CA LEU A 168 1.38 -18.03 -6.37
C LEU A 168 2.83 -17.93 -5.92
N GLN A 169 3.23 -18.65 -4.86
CA GLN A 169 4.55 -18.49 -4.23
C GLN A 169 5.70 -18.52 -5.24
N GLU A 170 5.82 -19.59 -6.02
CA GLU A 170 6.93 -19.69 -6.97
C GLU A 170 6.87 -18.63 -8.08
N ARG A 171 5.66 -18.28 -8.54
CA ARG A 171 5.46 -17.25 -9.57
C ARG A 171 5.91 -15.89 -9.07
N VAL A 172 5.55 -15.53 -7.83
CA VAL A 172 5.96 -14.28 -7.18
C VAL A 172 7.47 -14.24 -6.98
N ASN A 173 8.06 -15.30 -6.41
CA ASN A 173 9.51 -15.36 -6.17
C ASN A 173 10.31 -15.27 -7.48
N ARG A 174 9.90 -15.98 -8.54
CA ARG A 174 10.53 -15.87 -9.86
C ARG A 174 10.40 -14.47 -10.45
N MET A 175 9.21 -13.87 -10.35
CA MET A 175 8.94 -12.54 -10.88
C MET A 175 9.83 -11.48 -10.23
N LEU A 176 9.91 -11.44 -8.90
CA LEU A 176 10.76 -10.48 -8.18
C LEU A 176 12.25 -10.67 -8.51
N SER A 177 12.71 -11.92 -8.51
CA SER A 177 14.10 -12.26 -8.87
C SER A 177 14.47 -11.77 -10.27
N GLN A 178 13.58 -11.95 -11.25
CA GLN A 178 13.82 -11.60 -12.66
C GLN A 178 13.58 -10.11 -12.99
N MET A 179 12.95 -9.34 -12.10
CA MET A 179 12.26 -8.10 -12.49
C MET A 179 13.07 -6.97 -13.16
N ASN A 180 14.39 -6.79 -13.10
CA ASN A 180 15.10 -5.59 -13.63
C ASN A 180 14.63 -4.20 -13.12
N ASP A 181 15.50 -3.19 -13.24
CA ASP A 181 15.31 -1.81 -12.73
C ASP A 181 14.64 -0.85 -13.72
N GLN A 182 14.38 -1.28 -14.95
CA GLN A 182 13.69 -0.47 -15.96
C GLN A 182 12.17 -0.68 -15.95
N LYS A 183 11.70 -1.75 -15.30
CA LYS A 183 10.28 -2.09 -15.21
C LYS A 183 9.69 -1.62 -13.89
N LEU A 184 8.54 -0.95 -14.00
CA LEU A 184 7.63 -0.72 -12.90
C LEU A 184 6.42 -1.63 -13.07
N ILE A 185 6.00 -2.28 -12.00
CA ILE A 185 4.80 -3.11 -12.00
C ILE A 185 3.77 -2.46 -11.09
N LEU A 186 2.53 -2.43 -11.56
CA LEU A 186 1.36 -1.99 -10.81
C LEU A 186 0.43 -3.19 -10.64
N ARG A 187 -0.23 -3.26 -9.48
CA ARG A 187 -1.41 -4.08 -9.27
C ARG A 187 -2.35 -3.39 -8.29
N PHE A 188 -3.54 -3.95 -8.17
CA PHE A 188 -4.48 -3.54 -7.14
C PHE A 188 -4.84 -4.71 -6.25
N ASN A 189 -5.01 -4.43 -4.97
CA ASN A 189 -5.67 -5.30 -4.02
C ASN A 189 -6.85 -4.53 -3.42
N TRP A 190 -7.90 -5.22 -3.03
CA TRP A 190 -9.10 -4.59 -2.48
C TRP A 190 -9.55 -5.29 -1.20
N SER A 191 -10.20 -4.55 -0.31
CA SER A 191 -10.89 -5.05 0.88
C SER A 191 -12.15 -4.23 1.11
N ILE A 192 -13.03 -4.70 1.98
CA ILE A 192 -14.16 -3.91 2.48
C ILE A 192 -13.92 -3.69 3.96
N GLN A 193 -13.93 -2.42 4.38
CA GLN A 193 -13.81 -2.06 5.78
C GLN A 193 -15.07 -1.33 6.24
N GLN A 194 -15.35 -1.45 7.53
CA GLN A 194 -16.29 -0.57 8.22
C GLN A 194 -15.50 0.62 8.77
N GLY A 195 -16.03 1.83 8.63
CA GLY A 195 -15.31 3.07 8.92
C GLY A 195 -14.34 3.44 7.80
N ASN A 196 -13.75 4.63 7.90
CA ASN A 196 -12.86 5.22 6.90
C ASN A 196 -11.47 5.54 7.45
N GLU A 197 -11.02 4.79 8.45
CA GLU A 197 -9.71 4.92 9.03
C GLU A 197 -8.62 4.53 8.03
N LEU A 198 -7.58 5.36 7.93
CA LEU A 198 -6.38 5.04 7.15
C LEU A 198 -5.61 3.89 7.78
N CYS A 199 -5.38 3.94 9.11
CA CYS A 199 -4.87 2.82 9.88
C CYS A 199 -6.01 1.88 10.24
N TRP A 200 -6.26 0.89 9.38
CA TRP A 200 -7.36 -0.05 9.55
C TRP A 200 -6.87 -1.29 10.31
N ARG A 201 -7.12 -1.30 11.62
CA ARG A 201 -6.65 -2.30 12.59
C ARG A 201 -7.79 -2.70 13.53
N PRO A 202 -8.82 -3.42 13.03
CA PRO A 202 -10.00 -3.78 13.83
C PRO A 202 -9.69 -4.65 15.04
N ASP A 203 -8.51 -5.28 15.08
CA ASP A 203 -7.99 -6.03 16.22
C ASP A 203 -7.62 -5.14 17.42
N LEU A 204 -7.20 -3.89 17.16
CA LEU A 204 -6.84 -2.91 18.18
C LEU A 204 -7.93 -1.84 18.35
N TYR A 205 -8.53 -1.45 17.23
CA TYR A 205 -9.49 -0.35 17.11
C TYR A 205 -10.74 -0.87 16.40
N PRO A 206 -11.63 -1.57 17.12
CA PRO A 206 -12.85 -2.09 16.53
C PRO A 206 -13.72 -0.94 16.00
N PRO A 207 -14.38 -1.12 14.84
CA PRO A 207 -15.22 -0.08 14.23
C PRO A 207 -16.46 0.21 15.07
N ASP A 208 -17.01 1.43 14.98
CA ASP A 208 -18.31 1.73 15.57
C ASP A 208 -19.42 1.04 14.76
N SER A 209 -20.42 0.51 15.45
CA SER A 209 -21.62 -0.05 14.83
C SER A 209 -22.34 0.90 13.85
N ASN A 210 -22.21 2.22 14.04
CA ASN A 210 -22.81 3.24 13.19
C ASN A 210 -21.95 3.62 11.98
N ASP A 211 -20.69 3.16 11.91
CA ASP A 211 -19.82 3.46 10.79
C ASP A 211 -20.31 2.75 9.52
N GLY A 212 -20.24 3.48 8.40
CA GLY A 212 -20.60 2.95 7.08
C GLY A 212 -19.53 2.01 6.51
N LEU A 213 -19.89 1.30 5.43
CA LEU A 213 -18.94 0.48 4.67
C LEU A 213 -18.17 1.31 3.65
N TYR A 214 -16.89 1.00 3.50
CA TYR A 214 -15.99 1.62 2.54
C TYR A 214 -15.30 0.54 1.69
N TRP A 215 -15.22 0.82 0.38
CA TRP A 215 -14.39 0.07 -0.54
C TRP A 215 -12.96 0.55 -0.39
N ARG A 216 -12.08 -0.30 0.15
CA ARG A 216 -10.66 0.00 0.36
C ARG A 216 -9.85 -0.61 -0.77
N VAL A 217 -9.09 0.20 -1.47
CA VAL A 217 -8.18 -0.25 -2.53
C VAL A 217 -6.74 0.07 -2.17
N GLU A 218 -5.88 -0.92 -2.26
CA GLU A 218 -4.44 -0.75 -2.27
C GLU A 218 -3.97 -0.70 -3.72
N ARG A 219 -3.51 0.47 -4.15
CA ARG A 219 -2.70 0.61 -5.37
C ARG A 219 -1.28 0.26 -5.00
N GLN A 220 -0.80 -0.84 -5.57
CA GLN A 220 0.44 -1.50 -5.20
C GLN A 220 1.46 -1.37 -6.33
N THR A 221 2.60 -0.74 -6.08
CA THR A 221 3.69 -0.65 -7.06
C THR A 221 4.91 -1.45 -6.63
N LEU A 222 5.59 -2.05 -7.61
CA LEU A 222 6.88 -2.68 -7.42
C LEU A 222 7.89 -2.02 -8.35
N ARG A 223 9.05 -1.65 -7.80
CA ARG A 223 10.20 -1.10 -8.53
C ARG A 223 11.47 -1.70 -7.99
N ARG A 224 12.39 -2.12 -8.86
CA ARG A 224 13.73 -2.48 -8.44
C ARG A 224 14.65 -1.27 -8.43
N LEU A 225 15.37 -1.06 -7.33
CA LEU A 225 16.43 -0.07 -7.22
C LEU A 225 17.65 -0.46 -8.09
N PRO A 226 18.30 0.50 -8.77
CA PRO A 226 19.38 0.22 -9.70
C PRO A 226 20.67 -0.35 -9.05
N LEU A 227 21.08 0.16 -7.89
CA LEU A 227 22.35 -0.15 -7.20
C LEU A 227 22.19 -1.32 -6.24
N THR A 228 21.38 -1.19 -5.19
CA THR A 228 21.21 -2.22 -4.14
C THR A 228 20.34 -3.38 -4.59
N ARG A 229 19.63 -3.22 -5.72
CA ARG A 229 18.69 -4.22 -6.27
C ARG A 229 17.48 -4.51 -5.38
N ALA A 230 17.31 -3.77 -4.28
CA ALA A 230 16.13 -3.91 -3.43
C ALA A 230 14.86 -3.63 -4.23
N ILE A 231 13.78 -4.33 -3.88
CA ILE A 231 12.46 -4.05 -4.44
C ILE A 231 11.75 -3.08 -3.50
N VAL A 232 11.41 -1.92 -4.03
CA VAL A 232 10.49 -0.97 -3.40
C VAL A 232 9.06 -1.46 -3.68
N PHE A 233 8.32 -1.72 -2.63
CA PHE A 233 6.90 -2.03 -2.66
C PHE A 233 6.10 -0.86 -2.09
N GLY A 234 5.45 -0.09 -2.96
CA GLY A 234 4.62 1.06 -2.59
C GLY A 234 3.15 0.69 -2.47
N ILE A 235 2.47 1.25 -1.46
CA ILE A 235 1.07 0.94 -1.13
C ILE A 235 0.32 2.26 -0.91
N ARG A 236 -0.47 2.68 -1.91
CA ARG A 236 -1.38 3.83 -1.81
C ARG A 236 -2.80 3.37 -1.52
N ILE A 237 -3.42 3.92 -0.47
CA ILE A 237 -4.77 3.55 -0.03
C ILE A 237 -5.86 4.46 -0.60
N TYR A 238 -6.81 3.93 -1.36
CA TYR A 238 -8.03 4.65 -1.71
C TYR A 238 -9.19 4.14 -0.86
N LEU A 239 -10.02 5.06 -0.38
CA LEU A 239 -11.22 4.77 0.38
C LEU A 239 -12.40 5.51 -0.24
N GLU A 240 -13.43 4.77 -0.62
CA GLU A 240 -14.68 5.35 -1.12
C GLU A 240 -15.86 4.70 -0.44
N SER A 241 -16.78 5.52 0.07
CA SER A 241 -17.93 4.99 0.81
C SER A 241 -18.87 4.22 -0.11
N PHE A 242 -19.51 3.17 0.43
CA PHE A 242 -20.56 2.44 -0.26
C PHE A 242 -21.72 3.38 -0.65
N ALA A 243 -21.99 4.41 0.15
CA ALA A 243 -23.01 5.41 -0.15
C ALA A 243 -22.67 6.26 -1.38
N GLN A 244 -21.41 6.63 -1.60
CA GLN A 244 -20.96 7.30 -2.81
C GLN A 244 -20.98 6.34 -4.01
N LEU A 245 -20.50 5.10 -3.82
CA LEU A 245 -20.44 4.08 -4.86
C LEU A 245 -21.84 3.73 -5.40
N GLU A 246 -22.83 3.58 -4.53
CA GLU A 246 -24.22 3.27 -4.93
C GLU A 246 -24.85 4.41 -5.76
N LYS A 247 -24.44 5.67 -5.55
CA LYS A 247 -24.91 6.80 -6.37
C LYS A 247 -24.35 6.79 -7.79
N ARG A 248 -23.15 6.23 -7.99
CA ARG A 248 -22.45 6.25 -9.29
C ARG A 248 -22.46 4.93 -10.04
N ILE A 249 -22.70 3.81 -9.34
CA ILE A 249 -22.71 2.46 -9.90
C ILE A 249 -24.06 1.82 -9.59
N PRO A 250 -24.88 1.55 -10.61
CA PRO A 250 -26.15 0.86 -10.42
C PRO A 250 -25.98 -0.51 -9.76
N ALA A 251 -26.80 -0.77 -8.74
CA ALA A 251 -26.83 -2.04 -8.00
C ALA A 251 -25.45 -2.44 -7.43
N PHE A 252 -24.67 -1.47 -6.94
CA PHE A 252 -23.32 -1.68 -6.44
C PHE A 252 -23.27 -2.72 -5.31
N ARG A 253 -24.14 -2.60 -4.30
CA ARG A 253 -24.24 -3.62 -3.23
C ARG A 253 -24.57 -5.02 -3.75
N GLN A 254 -25.40 -5.14 -4.78
CA GLN A 254 -25.71 -6.44 -5.40
C GLN A 254 -24.49 -7.01 -6.13
N GLN A 255 -23.73 -6.16 -6.82
CA GLN A 255 -22.47 -6.54 -7.48
C GLN A 255 -21.43 -7.04 -6.47
N VAL A 256 -21.28 -6.34 -5.34
CA VAL A 256 -20.41 -6.77 -4.23
C VAL A 256 -20.89 -8.10 -3.65
N ARG A 257 -22.20 -8.26 -3.41
CA ARG A 257 -22.76 -9.53 -2.91
C ARG A 257 -22.44 -10.69 -3.85
N LYS A 258 -22.64 -10.52 -5.16
CA LYS A 258 -22.31 -11.53 -6.18
C LYS A 258 -20.82 -11.87 -6.19
N LEU A 259 -19.94 -10.87 -6.09
CA LEU A 259 -18.50 -11.07 -5.94
C LEU A 259 -18.20 -11.95 -4.72
N ILE A 260 -18.75 -11.63 -3.55
CA ILE A 260 -18.51 -12.40 -2.32
C ILE A 260 -19.03 -13.83 -2.46
N ASP A 261 -20.21 -14.02 -3.06
CA ASP A 261 -20.81 -15.35 -3.26
C ASP A 261 -19.98 -16.24 -4.20
N ASN A 262 -19.19 -15.65 -5.11
CA ASN A 262 -18.30 -16.37 -6.02
C ASN A 262 -16.97 -16.79 -5.39
N LEU A 263 -16.60 -16.25 -4.22
CA LEU A 263 -15.36 -16.60 -3.52
C LEU A 263 -15.54 -17.87 -2.67
N ASP A 264 -14.48 -18.68 -2.58
CA ASP A 264 -14.49 -19.81 -1.65
C ASP A 264 -14.49 -19.35 -0.18
N ALA A 265 -14.98 -20.22 0.71
CA ALA A 265 -15.16 -19.88 2.13
C ALA A 265 -13.87 -19.44 2.83
N LYS A 266 -12.70 -20.01 2.48
CA LYS A 266 -11.43 -19.63 3.10
C LYS A 266 -10.99 -18.25 2.65
N GLN A 267 -11.24 -17.90 1.39
CA GLN A 267 -10.95 -16.56 0.87
C GLN A 267 -11.86 -15.49 1.46
N ARG A 268 -13.15 -15.82 1.66
CA ARG A 268 -14.10 -14.92 2.36
C ARG A 268 -13.67 -14.67 3.80
N ASP A 269 -13.34 -15.72 4.53
CA ASP A 269 -12.84 -15.63 5.92
C ASP A 269 -11.55 -14.79 5.98
N TYR A 270 -10.57 -15.07 5.10
CA TYR A 270 -9.33 -14.31 5.03
C TYR A 270 -9.54 -12.81 4.77
N LYS A 271 -10.50 -12.42 3.93
CA LYS A 271 -10.85 -11.01 3.68
C LYS A 271 -11.86 -10.44 4.69
N GLY A 272 -12.31 -11.23 5.67
CA GLY A 272 -13.31 -10.81 6.65
C GLY A 272 -14.68 -10.50 6.04
N LEU A 273 -15.06 -11.16 4.95
CA LEU A 273 -16.26 -10.81 4.17
C LEU A 273 -17.55 -11.40 4.72
N ASP A 274 -17.48 -12.44 5.54
CA ASP A 274 -18.69 -13.09 6.09
C ASP A 274 -19.45 -12.16 7.05
N SER A 275 -18.75 -11.34 7.85
CA SER A 275 -19.38 -10.30 8.67
C SER A 275 -19.97 -9.18 7.81
N ILE A 276 -19.29 -8.81 6.73
CA ILE A 276 -19.73 -7.76 5.80
C ILE A 276 -21.03 -8.14 5.09
N LEU A 277 -21.25 -9.42 4.74
CA LEU A 277 -22.50 -9.88 4.11
C LEU A 277 -23.76 -9.53 4.90
N THR A 278 -23.65 -9.43 6.24
CA THR A 278 -24.75 -9.06 7.13
C THR A 278 -25.09 -7.56 7.08
N LEU A 279 -24.17 -6.73 6.59
CA LEU A 279 -24.26 -5.28 6.48
C LEU A 279 -24.56 -4.81 5.04
N LEU A 280 -24.60 -5.73 4.07
CA LEU A 280 -24.86 -5.45 2.66
C LEU A 280 -26.35 -5.33 2.32
#